data_AF-A0AAU4GWG1-F1
#
_entry.id   AF-A0AAU4GWG1-F1
#
_cell.length_a   1.000
_cell.length_b   1.000
_cell.length_c   1.000
_cell.angle_alpha   90.00
_cell.angle_beta   90.00
_cell.angle_gamma   90.00
#
_symmetry.space_group_name_H-M   'P 1'
#
loop_
_entity.id
_entity.type
_entity.pdbx_description
1 polymer ?
#
loop_
_entity_poly.entity_id
_entity_poly.type
_entity_poly.pdbx_seq_one_letter_code
_entity_poly.pdbx_strand_id
1 'polypeptide(L)' 'MASHPDTLEIINSRYTSRGQINYAVPDALQLQRRIRRCHADHGIQHGDIVALALDAFLRARGYPPDLTPSAAGA' A
#
# COMPACT_ATOMS: atom_id res chain seq x y z
N MET A 1 -12.46 1.76 3.06
CA MET A 1 -11.79 0.94 2.03
C MET A 1 -10.98 -0.10 2.77
N ALA A 2 -11.33 -1.38 2.64
CA ALA A 2 -10.57 -2.45 3.26
C ALA A 2 -9.34 -2.76 2.40
N SER A 3 -8.19 -3.00 3.04
CA SER A 3 -6.96 -3.42 2.36
C SER A 3 -7.16 -4.76 1.67
N HIS A 4 -6.62 -4.92 0.46
CA HIS A 4 -6.74 -6.17 -0.28
C HIS A 4 -5.99 -7.32 0.42
N PRO A 5 -6.52 -8.56 0.46
CA PRO A 5 -5.88 -9.69 1.12
C PRO A 5 -4.46 -9.96 0.61
N ASP A 6 -4.21 -9.94 -0.72
CA ASP A 6 -2.86 -10.11 -1.28
C ASP A 6 -1.85 -9.09 -0.73
N THR A 7 -2.31 -7.84 -0.57
CA THR A 7 -1.46 -6.75 -0.07
C THR A 7 -1.12 -6.96 1.40
N LEU A 8 -2.09 -7.47 2.18
CA LEU A 8 -1.85 -7.87 3.57
C LEU A 8 -0.88 -9.05 3.65
N GLU A 9 -0.99 -10.04 2.77
CA GLU A 9 -0.08 -11.19 2.72
C GLU A 9 1.37 -10.76 2.43
N ILE A 10 1.58 -9.91 1.42
CA ILE A 10 2.90 -9.41 1.04
C ILE A 10 3.53 -8.55 2.14
N ILE A 11 2.73 -7.73 2.83
CA ILE A 11 3.18 -6.89 3.95
C ILE A 11 3.54 -7.74 5.18
N ASN A 12 2.76 -8.79 5.47
CA ASN A 12 3.05 -9.72 6.56
C ASN A 12 4.25 -10.63 6.25
N SER A 13 4.66 -10.76 4.99
CA SER A 13 5.87 -11.49 4.61
C SER A 13 7.14 -10.75 5.06
N ARG A 14 7.91 -11.43 5.91
CA ARG A 14 9.11 -10.88 6.58
C ARG A 14 10.28 -10.56 5.62
N TYR A 15 10.25 -11.06 4.38
CA TYR A 15 11.36 -10.98 3.42
C TYR A 15 10.95 -10.46 2.03
N THR A 16 9.95 -9.59 1.97
CA THR A 16 9.59 -8.92 0.70
C THR A 16 10.67 -7.92 0.29
N SER A 17 11.24 -8.10 -0.91
CA SER A 17 12.10 -7.09 -1.55
C SER A 17 11.27 -5.86 -1.92
N ARG A 18 11.70 -4.68 -1.49
CA ARG A 18 10.96 -3.41 -1.69
C ARG A 18 11.74 -2.50 -2.64
N GLY A 19 11.15 -2.20 -3.79
CA GLY A 19 11.64 -1.14 -4.67
C GLY A 19 11.34 0.23 -4.07
N GLN A 20 12.30 1.16 -4.14
CA GLN A 20 12.04 2.57 -3.80
C GLN A 20 11.25 3.22 -4.93
N ILE A 21 10.19 3.95 -4.58
CA ILE A 21 9.42 4.74 -5.54
C ILE A 21 9.69 6.22 -5.28
N ASN A 22 10.19 6.93 -6.29
CA ASN A 22 10.53 8.35 -6.19
C ASN A 22 9.36 9.21 -6.69
N TYR A 23 8.73 9.98 -5.80
CA TYR A 23 7.67 10.92 -6.13
C TYR A 23 7.79 12.21 -5.33
N ALA A 24 7.37 13.33 -5.93
CA ALA A 24 7.19 14.61 -5.24
C ALA A 24 5.72 14.77 -4.82
N VAL A 25 5.49 15.06 -3.54
CA VAL A 25 4.16 15.35 -2.99
C VAL A 25 4.13 16.77 -2.42
N PRO A 26 3.03 17.53 -2.57
CA PRO A 26 2.94 18.88 -2.01
C PRO A 26 3.07 18.88 -0.48
N ASP A 27 3.94 19.72 0.07
CA ASP A 27 4.13 19.88 1.53
C ASP A 27 2.85 20.30 2.25
N ALA A 28 1.96 21.02 1.56
CA ALA A 28 0.66 21.42 2.09
C ALA A 28 -0.21 20.23 2.55
N LEU A 29 -0.01 19.03 1.98
CA LEU A 29 -0.73 17.82 2.38
C LEU A 29 -0.17 17.19 3.67
N GLN A 30 1.03 17.60 4.09
CA GLN A 30 1.70 17.15 5.31
C GLN A 30 1.75 15.62 5.45
N LEU A 31 1.89 14.88 4.34
CA LEU A 31 1.78 13.43 4.31
C LEU A 31 2.78 12.75 5.26
N GLN A 32 4.02 13.25 5.32
CA GLN A 32 5.02 12.75 6.26
C GLN A 32 4.58 12.84 7.72
N ARG A 33 3.91 13.95 8.11
CA ARG A 33 3.42 14.14 9.49
C ARG A 33 2.30 13.15 9.80
N ARG A 34 1.38 12.95 8.86
CA ARG A 34 0.26 12.00 9.00
C ARG A 34 0.74 10.57 9.08
N ILE A 35 1.72 10.18 8.25
CA ILE A 35 2.35 8.85 8.28
C ILE A 35 3.03 8.59 9.62
N ARG A 36 3.83 9.56 10.13
CA ARG A 36 4.45 9.46 11.46
C ARG A 36 3.43 9.27 12.57
N ARG A 37 2.31 10.02 12.52
CA ARG A 37 1.25 9.91 13.52
C ARG A 37 0.53 8.57 13.46
N CYS A 38 0.20 8.09 12.25
CA CYS A 38 -0.42 6.78 12.05
C CYS A 38 0.47 5.63 12.56
N HIS A 39 1.78 5.71 12.32
CA HIS A 39 2.73 4.77 12.91
C HIS A 39 2.71 4.80 14.44
N ALA A 40 2.70 5.99 15.06
CA ALA A 40 2.65 6.12 16.51
C ALA A 40 1.34 5.58 17.12
N ASP A 41 0.21 5.77 16.44
CA ASP A 41 -1.10 5.36 16.94
C ASP A 41 -1.39 3.86 16.71
N HIS A 42 -0.86 3.25 15.64
CA HIS A 42 -1.20 1.88 15.22
C HIS A 42 -0.02 0.91 15.09
N GLY A 43 1.23 1.36 15.25
CA GLY A 43 2.44 0.54 15.13
C GLY A 43 2.79 0.10 13.70
N ILE A 44 2.07 0.57 12.68
CA ILE A 44 2.27 0.16 11.28
C ILE A 44 3.51 0.86 10.71
N GLN A 45 4.38 0.13 10.02
CA GLN A 45 5.59 0.73 9.43
C GLN A 45 5.24 1.76 8.35
N HIS A 46 6.03 2.83 8.22
CA HIS A 46 5.77 3.89 7.25
C HIS A 46 5.62 3.36 5.81
N GLY A 47 6.47 2.41 5.42
CA GLY A 47 6.40 1.78 4.10
C GLY A 47 5.11 0.99 3.87
N ASP A 48 4.58 0.35 4.92
CA ASP A 48 3.35 -0.45 4.84
C ASP A 48 2.13 0.47 4.76
N ILE A 49 2.14 1.59 5.49
CA ILE A 49 1.10 2.63 5.38
C ILE A 49 1.00 3.12 3.93
N VAL A 50 2.15 3.41 3.29
CA VAL A 50 2.19 3.88 1.91
C VAL A 50 1.76 2.79 0.94
N ALA A 51 2.25 1.56 1.11
CA ALA A 51 1.90 0.44 0.24
C ALA A 51 0.39 0.13 0.29
N LEU A 52 -0.20 0.05 1.48
CA LEU A 52 -1.63 -0.19 1.67
C LEU A 52 -2.48 0.92 1.04
N ALA A 53 -2.13 2.19 1.30
CA ALA A 53 -2.88 3.32 0.79
C ALA A 53 -2.80 3.40 -0.74
N LEU A 54 -1.62 3.19 -1.32
CA LEU A 54 -1.41 3.24 -2.76
C LEU A 54 -2.09 2.07 -3.47
N ASP A 55 -1.96 0.85 -2.95
CA ASP A 55 -2.63 -0.34 -3.51
C ASP A 55 -4.15 -0.17 -3.49
N ALA A 56 -4.72 0.23 -2.35
CA ALA A 56 -6.16 0.46 -2.25
C ALA A 56 -6.65 1.53 -3.23
N PHE A 57 -5.88 2.62 -3.41
CA PHE A 57 -6.20 3.67 -4.37
C PHE A 57 -6.15 3.18 -5.82
N LEU A 58 -5.10 2.45 -6.21
CA LEU A 58 -4.94 1.92 -7.56
C LEU A 58 -6.03 0.91 -7.91
N ARG A 59 -6.34 -0.01 -7.00
CA ARG A 59 -7.41 -1.01 -7.17
C ARG A 59 -8.79 -0.35 -7.24
N ALA A 60 -9.06 0.68 -6.43
CA ALA A 60 -10.31 1.43 -6.53
C ALA A 60 -10.48 2.15 -7.87
N ARG A 61 -9.38 2.45 -8.57
CA ARG A 61 -9.38 2.99 -9.93
C ARG A 61 -9.36 1.90 -11.03
N GLY A 62 -9.37 0.62 -10.65
CA GLY A 62 -9.34 -0.51 -11.57
C GLY A 62 -7.95 -0.86 -12.11
N TYR A 63 -6.87 -0.59 -11.36
CA TYR A 63 -5.50 -0.93 -11.78
C TYR A 63 -4.92 -2.12 -11.00
N PRO A 64 -4.15 -3.00 -11.69
CA PRO A 64 -4.02 -3.08 -13.14
C PRO A 64 -5.34 -3.54 -13.79
N PRO A 65 -5.72 -2.98 -14.96
CA PRO A 65 -7.00 -3.28 -15.61
C PRO A 65 -7.12 -4.73 -16.12
N ASP A 66 -6.01 -5.46 -16.20
CA ASP A 66 -5.92 -6.81 -16.81
C ASP A 66 -5.81 -7.97 -15.81
N LEU A 67 -6.09 -7.78 -14.52
CA LEU A 67 -6.31 -8.94 -13.64
C LEU A 67 -7.71 -9.53 -13.90
N THR A 68 -7.84 -10.24 -15.02
CA THR A 68 -8.92 -11.20 -15.22
C THR A 68 -9.02 -12.09 -13.98
N PRO A 69 -10.21 -12.30 -13.41
CA PRO A 69 -10.41 -13.20 -12.28
C PRO A 69 -10.30 -14.65 -12.75
N SER A 70 -9.10 -15.12 -13.10
CA SER A 70 -8.86 -16.53 -13.42
C SER A 70 -7.37 -16.84 -13.50
N ALA A 71 -6.72 -17.05 -12.36
CA ALA A 71 -5.53 -17.91 -12.24
C ALA A 71 -5.19 -18.25 -10.77
N ALA A 72 -6.22 -18.54 -9.96
CA ALA A 72 -6.05 -19.23 -8.68
C ALA A 72 -6.96 -20.46 -8.70
N GLY A 73 -6.54 -21.48 -9.45
CA GLY A 73 -7.30 -22.71 -9.62
C GLY A 73 -6.93 -23.49 -10.87
N ALA A 74 -5.72 -24.05 -10.90
CA ALA A 74 -5.38 -25.27 -11.64
C ALA A 74 -4.10 -25.87 -11.02
#